data_AF-A0AB35YA97-F1
#
_entry.id   AF-A0AB35YA97-F1
#
_cell.length_a   1.000
_cell.length_b   1.000
_cell.length_c   1.000
_cell.angle_alpha   90.00
_cell.angle_beta   90.00
_cell.angle_gamma   90.00
#
_symmetry.space_group_name_H-M   'P 1'
#
loop_
_entity.id
_entity.type
_entity.pdbx_description
1 polymer ?
#
loop_
_entity_poly.entity_id
_entity_poly.type
_entity_poly.pdbx_seq_one_letter_code
_entity_poly.pdbx_strand_id
1 'polypeptide(L)'
;MNPSVLFVFILSALLGVLRAADLAFGTDAVTGLCLVGSVWWRYLALGIVVLAAVLVGRTQPSRSEAVRSRRPLAGVLAFAGAVCFLAAAGAQIALGAASGLGGFVRCILECVCSVWLSTMGRCWLSPDAWKKPFGGLYLAVAGSLLFYWNVLMRFMENSSSWHRVQPTAAVWQVLAVLLFLAALARALHIPQPDNGRTLCAAGLAAFALGLCWQLPQCFALLAGNGMGLAVMPDFFAGLGLCCVGSIGGVCAAACLNRQS
;
A
#
# COMPACT_ATOMS: atom_id res chain seq x y z
N MET A 1 9.65 2.56 -21.35
CA MET A 1 9.54 3.09 -19.96
C MET A 1 10.82 3.86 -19.65
N ASN A 2 10.77 5.00 -18.95
CA ASN A 2 11.98 5.79 -18.65
C ASN A 2 12.99 4.95 -17.82
N PRO A 3 14.30 5.00 -18.11
CA PRO A 3 15.29 4.13 -17.47
C PRO A 3 15.38 4.35 -15.95
N SER A 4 15.26 5.60 -15.48
CA SER A 4 15.23 5.91 -14.05
C SER A 4 14.04 5.31 -13.31
N VAL A 5 12.91 5.15 -13.99
CA VAL A 5 11.69 4.59 -13.41
C VAL A 5 11.79 3.07 -13.35
N LEU A 6 12.28 2.47 -14.45
CA LEU A 6 12.61 1.04 -14.48
C LEU A 6 13.60 0.68 -13.37
N PHE A 7 14.62 1.52 -13.17
CA PHE A 7 15.58 1.39 -12.07
C PHE A 7 14.88 1.33 -10.70
N VAL A 8 13.94 2.23 -10.42
CA VAL A 8 13.19 2.21 -9.15
C VAL A 8 12.33 0.94 -9.01
N PHE A 9 11.71 0.46 -10.10
CA PHE A 9 10.97 -0.81 -10.07
C PHE A 9 11.88 -2.00 -9.75
N ILE A 10 13.05 -2.07 -10.39
CA ILE A 10 14.05 -3.12 -10.13
C ILE A 10 14.57 -3.03 -8.70
N LEU A 11 14.92 -1.83 -8.24
CA LEU A 11 15.40 -1.58 -6.89
C LEU A 11 14.36 -1.97 -5.83
N SER A 12 13.09 -1.68 -6.10
CA SER A 12 11.96 -2.07 -5.23
C SER A 12 11.77 -3.60 -5.20
N ALA A 13 11.85 -4.26 -6.36
CA ALA A 13 11.80 -5.72 -6.42
C ALA A 13 12.97 -6.36 -5.65
N LEU A 14 14.18 -5.83 -5.81
CA LEU A 14 15.35 -6.27 -5.06
C LEU A 14 15.17 -6.08 -3.55
N LEU A 15 14.60 -4.96 -3.12
CA LEU A 15 14.24 -4.74 -1.70
C LEU A 15 13.31 -5.84 -1.19
N GLY A 16 12.31 -6.23 -1.98
CA GLY A 16 11.40 -7.33 -1.62
C GLY A 16 12.13 -8.69 -1.51
N VAL A 17 13.02 -9.01 -2.44
CA VAL A 17 13.83 -10.24 -2.38
C VAL A 17 14.76 -10.25 -1.16
N LEU A 18 15.45 -9.14 -0.92
CA LEU A 18 16.30 -8.98 0.27
C LEU A 18 15.48 -9.09 1.55
N ARG A 19 14.26 -8.54 1.58
CA ARG A 19 13.36 -8.66 2.72
C ARG A 19 12.89 -10.10 2.93
N ALA A 20 12.59 -10.84 1.87
CA ALA A 20 12.24 -12.26 1.96
C ALA A 20 13.40 -13.08 2.55
N ALA A 21 14.63 -12.87 2.06
CA ALA A 21 15.82 -13.51 2.60
C ALA A 21 16.05 -13.12 4.07
N ASP A 22 15.86 -11.85 4.41
CA ASP A 22 16.01 -11.36 5.78
C ASP A 22 14.97 -11.95 6.74
N LEU A 23 13.73 -12.18 6.28
CA LEU A 23 12.71 -12.87 7.07
C LEU A 23 13.01 -14.37 7.23
N ALA A 24 13.65 -14.99 6.25
CA ALA A 24 14.00 -16.42 6.30
C ALA A 24 15.24 -16.72 7.15
N PHE A 25 16.25 -15.84 7.12
CA PHE A 25 17.56 -16.11 7.71
C PHE A 25 17.98 -15.10 8.79
N GLY A 26 17.53 -13.85 8.69
CA GLY A 26 18.03 -12.73 9.48
C GLY A 26 17.12 -12.29 10.62
N THR A 27 15.88 -12.81 10.66
CA THR A 27 14.83 -12.38 11.60
C THR A 27 14.25 -13.57 12.33
N ASP A 28 14.09 -13.44 13.63
CA ASP A 28 13.41 -14.42 14.46
C ASP A 28 11.91 -14.44 14.15
N ALA A 29 11.37 -15.60 13.81
CA ALA A 29 9.98 -15.74 13.37
C ALA A 29 8.96 -15.50 14.50
N VAL A 30 9.34 -15.71 15.76
CA VAL A 30 8.46 -15.60 16.93
C VAL A 30 8.42 -14.16 17.45
N THR A 31 9.58 -13.54 17.62
CA THR A 31 9.75 -12.22 18.22
C THR A 31 9.85 -11.09 17.19
N GLY A 32 10.15 -11.41 15.93
CA GLY A 32 10.40 -10.42 14.88
C GLY A 32 11.70 -9.62 15.08
N LEU A 33 12.58 -10.06 15.98
CA LEU A 33 13.86 -9.43 16.27
C LEU A 33 14.94 -9.87 15.28
N CYS A 34 15.96 -9.03 15.13
CA CYS A 34 17.07 -9.29 14.23
C CYS A 34 18.03 -10.32 14.83
N LEU A 35 18.19 -11.47 14.18
CA LEU A 35 19.14 -12.52 14.53
C LEU A 35 20.53 -12.23 13.94
N VAL A 36 20.56 -11.73 12.71
CA VAL A 36 21.79 -11.46 11.96
C VAL A 36 21.82 -9.99 11.52
N GLY A 37 22.98 -9.38 11.77
CA GLY A 37 23.29 -8.03 11.30
C GLY A 37 22.57 -6.90 12.04
N SER A 38 23.10 -5.70 11.86
CA SER A 38 22.54 -4.49 12.47
C SER A 38 21.16 -4.15 11.92
N VAL A 39 20.25 -3.76 12.83
CA VAL A 39 18.93 -3.18 12.54
C VAL A 39 19.03 -2.02 11.53
N TRP A 40 20.09 -1.23 11.63
CA TRP A 40 20.34 -0.04 10.80
C TRP A 40 20.48 -0.36 9.31
N TRP A 41 20.97 -1.55 8.93
CA TRP A 41 21.07 -1.93 7.52
C TRP A 41 19.71 -2.06 6.85
N ARG A 42 18.70 -2.55 7.59
CA ARG A 42 17.33 -2.66 7.09
C ARG A 42 16.71 -1.28 6.89
N TYR A 43 16.92 -0.36 7.83
CA TYR A 43 16.48 1.04 7.67
C TYR A 43 17.21 1.77 6.55
N LEU A 44 18.51 1.52 6.38
CA LEU A 44 19.28 2.12 5.28
C LEU A 44 18.73 1.64 3.93
N ALA A 45 18.48 0.34 3.77
CA ALA A 45 17.88 -0.21 2.55
C ALA A 45 16.50 0.42 2.26
N LEU A 46 15.61 0.45 3.27
CA LEU A 46 14.31 1.11 3.18
C LEU A 46 14.44 2.59 2.76
N GLY A 47 15.31 3.33 3.46
CA GLY A 47 15.53 4.75 3.23
C GLY A 47 16.05 5.04 1.82
N ILE A 48 17.01 4.26 1.33
CA ILE A 48 17.57 4.42 -0.03
C ILE A 48 16.50 4.20 -1.09
N VAL A 49 15.69 3.13 -0.97
CA VAL A 49 14.65 2.84 -1.98
C VAL A 49 13.57 3.91 -1.98
N VAL A 50 13.10 4.35 -0.80
CA VAL A 50 12.11 5.43 -0.70
C VAL A 50 12.67 6.74 -1.24
N LEU A 51 13.91 7.08 -0.91
CA LEU A 51 14.57 8.29 -1.42
C LEU A 51 14.69 8.25 -2.95
N ALA A 52 15.13 7.12 -3.52
CA ALA A 52 15.20 6.92 -4.96
C ALA A 52 13.81 7.07 -5.62
N ALA A 53 12.78 6.46 -5.04
CA ALA A 53 11.40 6.57 -5.52
C ALA A 53 10.90 8.03 -5.52
N VAL A 54 11.17 8.77 -4.44
CA VAL A 54 10.78 10.18 -4.32
C VAL A 54 11.55 11.06 -5.30
N LEU A 55 12.88 10.93 -5.36
CA LEU A 55 13.72 11.74 -6.25
C LEU A 55 13.36 11.50 -7.73
N VAL A 56 13.21 10.25 -8.14
CA VAL A 56 12.79 9.92 -9.51
C VAL A 56 11.37 10.44 -9.77
N GLY A 57 10.41 10.18 -8.88
CA GLY A 57 9.04 10.63 -9.10
C GLY A 57 8.87 12.16 -9.14
N ARG A 58 9.71 12.91 -8.42
CA ARG A 58 9.70 14.39 -8.42
C ARG A 58 10.42 15.00 -9.61
N THR A 59 11.44 14.35 -10.14
CA THR A 59 12.25 14.89 -11.26
C THR A 59 11.64 14.60 -12.62
N GLN A 60 10.88 13.52 -12.75
CA GLN A 60 10.34 13.11 -14.04
C GLN A 60 9.09 13.91 -14.44
N PRO A 61 8.97 14.33 -15.72
CA PRO A 61 7.76 14.97 -16.22
C PRO A 61 6.61 13.97 -16.17
N SER A 62 5.58 14.28 -15.38
CA SER A 62 4.50 13.36 -15.05
C SER A 62 3.15 14.02 -15.31
N ARG A 63 2.24 13.31 -16.00
CA ARG A 63 0.88 13.79 -16.28
C ARG A 63 -0.12 13.05 -15.41
N SER A 64 -0.78 13.74 -14.48
CA SER A 64 -1.82 13.17 -13.62
C SER A 64 -3.09 12.79 -14.40
N GLU A 65 -3.35 13.48 -15.51
CA GLU A 65 -4.48 13.24 -16.41
C GLU A 65 -4.53 11.81 -16.95
N ALA A 66 -3.37 11.19 -17.14
CA ALA A 66 -3.30 9.81 -17.62
C ALA A 66 -4.03 8.83 -16.69
N VAL A 67 -4.23 9.16 -15.41
CA VAL A 67 -4.93 8.30 -14.43
C VAL A 67 -6.45 8.43 -14.53
N ARG A 68 -6.93 9.47 -15.24
CA ARG A 68 -8.34 9.72 -15.55
C ARG A 68 -8.75 9.09 -16.88
N SER A 69 -8.21 7.91 -17.17
CA SER A 69 -8.54 7.11 -18.34
C SER A 69 -8.84 5.67 -17.93
N ARG A 70 -9.34 4.88 -18.87
CA ARG A 70 -9.57 3.46 -18.66
C ARG A 70 -8.23 2.75 -18.36
N ARG A 71 -8.18 2.06 -17.22
CA ARG A 71 -6.98 1.35 -16.74
C ARG A 71 -7.37 0.00 -16.14
N PRO A 72 -7.48 -1.06 -16.97
CA PRO A 72 -8.03 -2.33 -16.52
C PRO A 72 -7.21 -2.96 -15.40
N LEU A 73 -5.87 -2.88 -15.46
CA LEU A 73 -4.99 -3.39 -14.41
C LEU A 73 -5.24 -2.70 -13.06
N ALA A 74 -5.30 -1.36 -13.04
CA ALA A 74 -5.58 -0.61 -11.82
C ALA A 74 -6.99 -0.93 -11.28
N GLY A 75 -7.97 -1.13 -12.18
CA GLY A 75 -9.32 -1.48 -11.79
C GLY A 75 -9.45 -2.89 -11.20
N VAL A 76 -8.79 -3.90 -11.79
CA VAL A 76 -8.74 -5.27 -11.23
C VAL A 76 -8.04 -5.28 -9.87
N LEU A 77 -6.91 -4.57 -9.75
CA LEU A 77 -6.20 -4.44 -8.47
C LEU A 77 -7.04 -3.72 -7.41
N ALA A 78 -7.84 -2.72 -7.79
CA ALA A 78 -8.76 -2.05 -6.87
C ALA A 78 -9.84 -3.01 -6.37
N PHE A 79 -10.43 -3.83 -7.24
CA PHE A 79 -11.37 -4.87 -6.82
C PHE A 79 -10.72 -5.95 -5.95
N ALA A 80 -9.53 -6.41 -6.31
CA ALA A 80 -8.78 -7.36 -5.49
C ALA A 80 -8.52 -6.78 -4.08
N GLY A 81 -8.10 -5.51 -4.00
CA GLY A 81 -7.93 -4.82 -2.73
C GLY A 81 -9.25 -4.68 -1.95
N ALA A 82 -10.35 -4.38 -2.62
CA ALA A 82 -11.67 -4.30 -2.01
C ALA A 82 -12.10 -5.64 -1.39
N VAL A 83 -11.89 -6.75 -2.11
CA VAL A 83 -12.18 -8.10 -1.62
C VAL A 83 -11.27 -8.43 -0.43
N CYS A 84 -9.99 -8.06 -0.49
CA CYS A 84 -9.05 -8.29 0.61
C CYS A 84 -9.47 -7.55 1.89
N PHE A 85 -9.82 -6.27 1.83
CA PHE A 85 -10.28 -5.54 3.01
C PHE A 85 -11.63 -6.05 3.52
N LEU A 86 -12.54 -6.46 2.64
CA LEU A 86 -13.81 -7.06 3.05
C LEU A 86 -13.60 -8.43 3.72
N ALA A 87 -12.66 -9.23 3.22
CA ALA A 87 -12.27 -10.50 3.82
C ALA A 87 -11.58 -10.30 5.19
N ALA A 88 -10.76 -9.26 5.33
CA ALA A 88 -10.17 -8.89 6.62
C ALA A 88 -11.25 -8.54 7.65
N ALA A 89 -12.25 -7.73 7.26
CA ALA A 89 -13.37 -7.37 8.11
C ALA A 89 -14.21 -8.61 8.48
N GLY A 90 -14.52 -9.46 7.51
CA GLY A 90 -15.25 -10.71 7.72
C GLY A 90 -14.52 -11.65 8.68
N ALA A 91 -13.20 -11.78 8.54
CA ALA A 91 -12.38 -12.58 9.44
C ALA A 91 -12.37 -11.99 10.87
N GLN A 92 -12.29 -10.66 11.04
CA GLN A 92 -12.36 -10.03 12.36
C GLN A 92 -13.71 -10.28 13.06
N ILE A 93 -14.82 -10.24 12.30
CA ILE A 93 -16.15 -10.55 12.83
C ILE A 93 -16.23 -12.03 13.22
N ALA A 94 -15.84 -12.93 12.33
CA ALA A 94 -15.95 -14.38 12.54
C ALA A 94 -15.14 -14.86 13.75
N LEU A 95 -14.01 -14.21 14.04
CA LEU A 95 -13.11 -14.58 15.13
C LEU A 95 -13.40 -13.83 16.44
N GLY A 96 -14.43 -12.98 16.47
CA GLY A 96 -14.75 -12.16 17.64
C GLY A 96 -13.73 -11.05 17.93
N ALA A 97 -12.75 -10.84 17.06
CA ALA A 97 -11.76 -9.76 17.18
C ALA A 97 -12.40 -8.35 17.02
N ALA A 98 -13.61 -8.28 16.47
CA ALA A 98 -14.42 -7.07 16.41
C ALA A 98 -15.14 -6.73 17.72
N SER A 99 -15.01 -7.54 18.79
CA SER A 99 -15.70 -7.31 20.07
C SER A 99 -15.19 -6.10 20.86
N GLY A 100 -13.93 -5.70 20.66
CA GLY A 100 -13.37 -4.47 21.23
C GLY A 100 -13.67 -3.25 20.36
N LEU A 101 -13.77 -2.06 20.99
CA LEU A 101 -14.04 -0.79 20.29
C LEU A 101 -13.08 -0.57 19.11
N GLY A 102 -11.78 -0.86 19.30
CA GLY A 102 -10.79 -0.66 18.25
C GLY A 102 -10.92 -1.62 17.06
N GLY A 103 -11.26 -2.88 17.31
CA GLY A 103 -11.54 -3.87 16.27
C GLY A 103 -12.84 -3.55 15.52
N PHE A 104 -13.88 -3.12 16.24
CA PHE A 104 -15.13 -2.69 15.63
C PHE A 104 -14.95 -1.49 14.69
N VAL A 105 -14.22 -0.45 15.12
CA VAL A 105 -13.91 0.71 14.28
C VAL A 105 -13.10 0.29 13.06
N ARG A 106 -12.06 -0.55 13.23
CA ARG A 106 -11.26 -1.07 12.11
C ARG A 106 -12.12 -1.82 11.09
N CYS A 107 -13.03 -2.68 11.55
CA CYS A 107 -13.96 -3.41 10.68
C CYS A 107 -14.84 -2.47 9.83
N ILE A 108 -15.41 -1.42 10.42
CA ILE A 108 -16.19 -0.43 9.68
C ILE A 108 -15.31 0.28 8.64
N LEU A 109 -14.10 0.70 9.02
CA LEU A 109 -13.17 1.38 8.14
C LEU A 109 -12.71 0.49 6.97
N GLU A 110 -12.52 -0.81 7.20
CA GLU A 110 -12.22 -1.80 6.16
C GLU A 110 -13.38 -1.96 5.15
N CYS A 111 -14.62 -2.01 5.64
CA CYS A 111 -15.81 -2.00 4.78
C CYS A 111 -15.91 -0.72 3.94
N VAL A 112 -15.72 0.45 4.55
CA VAL A 112 -15.75 1.74 3.83
C VAL A 112 -14.62 1.83 2.80
N CYS A 113 -13.41 1.37 3.13
CA CYS A 113 -12.29 1.27 2.21
C CYS A 113 -12.61 0.34 1.02
N SER A 114 -13.22 -0.81 1.30
CA SER A 114 -13.65 -1.77 0.27
C SER A 114 -14.68 -1.17 -0.70
N VAL A 115 -15.68 -0.43 -0.18
CA VAL A 115 -16.67 0.28 -1.00
C VAL A 115 -15.97 1.30 -1.90
N TRP A 116 -15.05 2.10 -1.35
CA TRP A 116 -14.31 3.09 -2.12
C TRP A 116 -13.43 2.48 -3.21
N LEU A 117 -12.67 1.42 -2.89
CA LEU A 117 -11.85 0.72 -3.89
C LEU A 117 -12.73 0.09 -4.99
N SER A 118 -13.91 -0.41 -4.64
CA SER A 118 -14.87 -0.94 -5.62
C SER A 118 -15.40 0.14 -6.56
N THR A 119 -15.68 1.36 -6.07
CA THR A 119 -16.11 2.47 -6.93
C THR A 119 -14.98 2.91 -7.87
N MET A 120 -13.74 2.98 -7.38
CA MET A 120 -12.58 3.24 -8.24
C MET A 120 -12.36 2.13 -9.28
N GLY A 121 -12.50 0.86 -8.88
CA GLY A 121 -12.39 -0.30 -9.75
C GLY A 121 -13.36 -0.24 -10.92
N ARG A 122 -14.64 0.07 -10.65
CA ARG A 122 -15.68 0.28 -11.69
C ARG A 122 -15.30 1.41 -12.65
N CYS A 123 -14.84 2.55 -12.13
CA CYS A 123 -14.47 3.70 -12.97
C CYS A 123 -13.30 3.41 -13.90
N TRP A 124 -12.31 2.64 -13.46
CA TRP A 124 -11.17 2.28 -14.31
C TRP A 124 -11.43 1.13 -15.28
N LEU A 125 -12.41 0.28 -15.01
CA LEU A 125 -12.81 -0.83 -15.89
C LEU A 125 -13.88 -0.44 -16.90
N SER A 126 -14.68 0.59 -16.61
CA SER A 126 -15.74 1.10 -17.48
C SER A 126 -15.23 1.30 -18.92
N PRO A 127 -15.90 0.68 -19.92
CA PRO A 127 -15.57 0.88 -21.32
C PRO A 127 -16.00 2.25 -21.85
N ASP A 128 -16.99 2.89 -21.22
CA ASP A 128 -17.43 4.25 -21.53
C ASP A 128 -16.38 5.30 -21.15
N ALA A 129 -16.53 6.52 -21.68
CA ALA A 129 -15.72 7.67 -21.28
C ALA A 129 -15.56 7.73 -19.76
N TRP A 130 -14.31 7.86 -19.29
CA TRP A 130 -13.97 7.76 -17.86
C TRP A 130 -14.82 8.74 -17.03
N LYS A 131 -15.58 8.19 -16.07
CA LYS A 131 -16.40 8.96 -15.14
C LYS A 131 -15.72 9.02 -13.78
N LYS A 132 -15.84 10.18 -13.11
CA LYS A 132 -15.32 10.37 -11.75
C LYS A 132 -15.91 9.31 -10.80
N PRO A 133 -15.14 8.81 -9.82
CA PRO A 133 -15.63 7.84 -8.86
C PRO A 133 -16.80 8.37 -8.04
N PHE A 134 -17.81 7.51 -7.90
CA PHE A 134 -19.03 7.78 -7.13
C PHE A 134 -18.69 8.03 -5.66
N GLY A 135 -19.40 8.96 -5.01
CA GLY A 135 -19.12 9.40 -3.64
C GLY A 135 -18.07 10.52 -3.51
N GLY A 136 -17.40 10.87 -4.62
CA GLY A 136 -16.52 12.04 -4.70
C GLY A 136 -15.37 12.03 -3.70
N LEU A 137 -14.90 13.22 -3.33
CA LEU A 137 -13.79 13.39 -2.39
C LEU A 137 -14.13 12.87 -0.99
N TYR A 138 -15.41 12.96 -0.57
CA TYR A 138 -15.83 12.49 0.75
C TYR A 138 -15.60 10.99 0.94
N LEU A 139 -16.00 10.17 -0.04
CA LEU A 139 -15.77 8.73 0.01
C LEU A 139 -14.27 8.40 -0.05
N ALA A 140 -13.48 9.18 -0.81
CA ALA A 140 -12.03 9.01 -0.85
C ALA A 140 -11.36 9.30 0.50
N VAL A 141 -11.77 10.38 1.17
CA VAL A 141 -11.31 10.70 2.52
C VAL A 141 -11.73 9.60 3.49
N ALA A 142 -13.01 9.21 3.50
CA ALA A 142 -13.51 8.17 4.38
C ALA A 142 -12.80 6.82 4.18
N GLY A 143 -12.58 6.39 2.94
CA GLY A 143 -11.85 5.15 2.61
C GLY A 143 -10.37 5.19 2.98
N SER A 144 -9.78 6.38 3.09
CA SER A 144 -8.39 6.55 3.54
C SER A 144 -8.21 6.57 5.07
N LEU A 145 -9.29 6.79 5.83
CA LEU A 145 -9.25 6.81 7.30
C LEU A 145 -8.80 5.49 7.91
N LEU A 146 -9.01 4.36 7.21
CA LEU A 146 -8.47 3.06 7.61
C LEU A 146 -6.96 3.11 7.83
N PHE A 147 -6.22 3.72 6.91
CA PHE A 147 -4.76 3.79 7.00
C PHE A 147 -4.32 4.73 8.12
N TYR A 148 -5.05 5.83 8.35
CA TYR A 148 -4.81 6.69 9.51
C TYR A 148 -5.03 5.94 10.84
N TRP A 149 -6.14 5.21 10.94
CA TRP A 149 -6.44 4.35 12.08
C TRP A 149 -5.33 3.32 12.34
N ASN A 150 -4.86 2.65 11.28
CA ASN A 150 -3.77 1.68 11.38
C ASN A 150 -2.46 2.30 11.89
N VAL A 151 -2.13 3.54 11.49
CA VAL A 151 -0.98 4.26 12.04
C VAL A 151 -1.17 4.52 13.54
N LEU A 152 -2.34 5.04 13.93
CA LEU A 152 -2.64 5.36 15.32
C LEU A 152 -2.55 4.12 16.23
N MET A 153 -3.20 3.03 15.82
CA MET A 153 -3.17 1.75 16.55
C MET A 153 -1.74 1.21 16.68
N ARG A 154 -0.88 1.43 15.67
CA ARG A 154 0.51 1.00 15.75
C ARG A 154 1.30 1.77 16.82
N PHE A 155 1.06 3.08 16.97
CA PHE A 155 1.71 3.85 18.03
C PHE A 155 1.16 3.50 19.43
N MET A 156 -0.15 3.28 19.53
CA MET A 156 -0.83 3.02 20.80
C MET A 156 -0.60 1.60 21.35
N GLU A 157 -0.67 0.58 20.47
CA GLU A 157 -0.67 -0.84 20.91
C GLU A 157 0.66 -1.55 20.66
N ASN A 158 1.43 -1.08 19.69
CA ASN A 158 2.66 -1.75 19.22
C ASN A 158 3.76 -0.72 18.99
N SER A 159 4.07 0.05 20.03
CA SER A 159 4.94 1.23 19.95
C SER A 159 6.21 0.94 19.14
N SER A 160 6.43 1.74 18.11
CA SER A 160 7.63 1.67 17.29
C SER A 160 8.84 2.05 18.14
N SER A 161 9.76 1.10 18.33
CA SER A 161 11.07 1.39 18.92
C SER A 161 12.13 1.32 17.83
N TRP A 162 13.23 2.05 18.01
CA TRP A 162 14.31 2.09 17.02
C TRP A 162 14.89 0.71 16.75
N HIS A 163 14.80 -0.21 17.71
CA HIS A 163 15.31 -1.59 17.58
C HIS A 163 14.30 -2.58 16.95
N ARG A 164 13.01 -2.23 16.87
CA ARG A 164 11.99 -3.11 16.28
C ARG A 164 11.67 -2.66 14.85
N VAL A 165 12.36 -3.26 13.88
CA VAL A 165 12.18 -2.93 12.44
C VAL A 165 10.76 -3.18 11.97
N GLN A 166 10.14 -4.29 12.38
CA GLN A 166 8.82 -4.70 11.90
C GLN A 166 7.71 -3.66 12.18
N PRO A 167 7.50 -3.18 13.43
CA PRO A 167 6.49 -2.14 13.69
C PRO A 167 6.83 -0.80 13.03
N THR A 168 8.10 -0.41 12.99
CA THR A 168 8.52 0.84 12.34
C THR A 168 8.29 0.80 10.83
N ALA A 169 8.68 -0.29 10.16
CA ALA A 169 8.47 -0.48 8.73
C ALA A 169 6.97 -0.53 8.38
N ALA A 170 6.14 -1.16 9.22
CA ALA A 170 4.69 -1.15 9.03
C ALA A 170 4.12 0.29 9.01
N VAL A 171 4.56 1.16 9.92
CA VAL A 171 4.16 2.58 9.90
C VAL A 171 4.57 3.24 8.57
N TRP A 172 5.79 2.99 8.09
CA TRP A 172 6.27 3.55 6.83
C TRP A 172 5.45 3.09 5.62
N GLN A 173 5.08 1.82 5.58
CA GLN A 173 4.23 1.28 4.51
C GLN A 173 2.85 1.94 4.49
N VAL A 174 2.20 2.03 5.65
CA VAL A 174 0.87 2.63 5.76
C VAL A 174 0.91 4.11 5.42
N LEU A 175 1.96 4.83 5.85
CA LEU A 175 2.16 6.24 5.47
C LEU A 175 2.40 6.41 3.97
N ALA A 176 3.22 5.55 3.34
CA ALA A 176 3.45 5.62 1.90
C ALA A 176 2.16 5.38 1.10
N VAL A 177 1.35 4.40 1.53
CA VAL A 177 0.03 4.14 0.94
C VAL A 177 -0.92 5.31 1.18
N LEU A 178 -0.98 5.87 2.39
CA LEU A 178 -1.83 7.01 2.71
C LEU A 178 -1.45 8.25 1.88
N LEU A 179 -0.16 8.54 1.75
CA LEU A 179 0.35 9.63 0.90
C LEU A 179 0.00 9.41 -0.57
N PHE A 180 0.13 8.18 -1.06
CA PHE A 180 -0.30 7.82 -2.42
C PHE A 180 -1.79 8.01 -2.62
N LEU A 181 -2.63 7.51 -1.73
CA LEU A 181 -4.09 7.63 -1.82
C LEU A 181 -4.53 9.10 -1.73
N ALA A 182 -3.87 9.91 -0.90
CA ALA A 182 -4.11 11.35 -0.85
C ALA A 182 -3.73 12.04 -2.16
N ALA A 183 -2.56 11.71 -2.73
CA ALA A 183 -2.13 12.23 -4.03
C ALA A 183 -3.07 11.76 -5.17
N LEU A 184 -3.55 10.52 -5.11
CA LEU A 184 -4.48 9.93 -6.05
C LEU A 184 -5.84 10.63 -5.98
N ALA A 185 -6.40 10.80 -4.79
CA ALA A 185 -7.65 11.52 -4.58
C ALA A 185 -7.55 12.95 -5.13
N ARG A 186 -6.45 13.65 -4.87
CA ARG A 186 -6.19 14.97 -5.48
C ARG A 186 -6.10 14.88 -6.99
N ALA A 187 -5.35 13.93 -7.55
CA ALA A 187 -5.25 13.77 -9.00
C ALA A 187 -6.60 13.44 -9.67
N LEU A 188 -7.49 12.70 -9.00
CA LEU A 188 -8.81 12.34 -9.53
C LEU A 188 -9.84 13.47 -9.39
N HIS A 189 -9.82 14.21 -8.27
CA HIS A 189 -10.86 15.19 -7.95
C HIS A 189 -10.46 16.65 -8.18
N ILE A 190 -9.17 16.98 -8.07
CA ILE A 190 -8.64 18.35 -8.14
C ILE A 190 -7.61 18.44 -9.28
N PRO A 191 -7.96 19.00 -10.46
CA PRO A 191 -7.01 19.23 -11.54
C PRO A 191 -6.03 20.35 -11.17
N GLN A 192 -4.82 19.99 -10.74
CA GLN A 192 -3.69 20.91 -10.63
C GLN A 192 -2.52 20.39 -11.46
N PRO A 193 -1.75 21.29 -12.11
CA PRO A 193 -0.66 20.92 -13.01
C PRO A 193 0.47 20.15 -12.31
N ASP A 194 0.76 20.44 -11.04
CA ASP A 194 1.85 19.78 -10.29
C ASP A 194 1.48 18.42 -9.67
N ASN A 195 0.21 18.01 -9.75
CA ASN A 195 -0.25 16.75 -9.13
C ASN A 195 0.39 15.50 -9.75
N GLY A 196 0.93 15.58 -10.97
CA GLY A 196 1.56 14.44 -11.63
C GLY A 196 2.83 13.95 -10.92
N ARG A 197 3.71 14.88 -10.52
CA ARG A 197 4.99 14.55 -9.87
C ARG A 197 4.79 14.00 -8.46
N THR A 198 3.87 14.59 -7.71
CA THR A 198 3.55 14.14 -6.36
C THR A 198 2.90 12.75 -6.39
N LEU A 199 1.98 12.52 -7.33
CA LEU A 199 1.38 11.20 -7.54
C LEU A 199 2.41 10.16 -7.98
N CYS A 200 3.33 10.51 -8.87
CA CYS A 200 4.38 9.61 -9.31
C CYS A 200 5.31 9.21 -8.15
N ALA A 201 5.82 10.18 -7.40
CA ALA A 201 6.68 9.94 -6.24
C ALA A 201 5.98 9.09 -5.17
N ALA A 202 4.73 9.43 -4.82
CA ALA A 202 3.97 8.68 -3.84
C ALA A 202 3.60 7.28 -4.34
N GLY A 203 3.27 7.13 -5.64
CA GLY A 203 2.96 5.84 -6.26
C GLY A 203 4.17 4.89 -6.30
N LEU A 204 5.37 5.39 -6.61
CA LEU A 204 6.60 4.60 -6.55
C LEU A 204 6.96 4.19 -5.12
N ALA A 205 6.78 5.09 -4.14
CA ALA A 205 7.00 4.77 -2.73
C ALA A 205 5.98 3.75 -2.21
N ALA A 206 4.70 3.89 -2.58
CA ALA A 206 3.66 2.92 -2.26
C ALA A 206 3.89 1.56 -2.93
N PHE A 207 4.45 1.53 -4.15
CA PHE A 207 4.87 0.28 -4.78
C PHE A 207 6.01 -0.39 -3.98
N ALA A 208 7.06 0.35 -3.67
CA ALA A 208 8.22 -0.18 -2.94
C ALA A 208 7.85 -0.75 -1.56
N LEU A 209 7.07 0.00 -0.79
CA LEU A 209 6.74 -0.40 0.58
C LEU A 209 5.44 -1.20 0.65
N GLY A 210 4.40 -0.73 -0.02
CA GLY A 210 3.08 -1.35 0.04
C GLY A 210 2.99 -2.68 -0.70
N LEU A 211 3.76 -2.89 -1.78
CA LEU A 211 3.84 -4.18 -2.46
C LEU A 211 5.15 -4.92 -2.14
N CYS A 212 6.31 -4.37 -2.53
CA CYS A 212 7.54 -5.15 -2.52
C CYS A 212 8.02 -5.52 -1.11
N TRP A 213 7.88 -4.62 -0.13
CA TRP A 213 8.20 -4.94 1.26
C TRP A 213 7.11 -5.78 1.96
N GLN A 214 5.84 -5.45 1.74
CA GLN A 214 4.74 -6.12 2.43
C GLN A 214 4.49 -7.55 1.93
N LEU A 215 4.71 -7.84 0.64
CA LEU A 215 4.41 -9.16 0.06
C LEU A 215 5.21 -10.30 0.73
N PRO A 216 6.54 -10.21 0.92
CA PRO A 216 7.30 -11.18 1.71
C PRO A 216 6.76 -11.36 3.14
N GLN A 217 6.29 -10.27 3.76
CA GLN A 217 5.77 -10.28 5.12
C GLN A 217 4.44 -11.05 5.21
N CYS A 218 3.55 -10.91 4.23
CA CYS A 218 2.32 -11.70 4.15
C CYS A 218 2.62 -13.20 4.02
N PHE A 219 3.60 -13.59 3.20
CA PHE A 219 4.00 -14.98 3.05
C PHE A 219 4.69 -15.53 4.31
N ALA A 220 5.56 -14.74 4.95
CA ALA A 220 6.22 -15.14 6.18
C ALA A 220 5.23 -15.36 7.34
N LEU A 221 4.20 -14.50 7.44
CA LEU A 221 3.15 -14.64 8.44
C LEU A 221 2.38 -15.96 8.28
N LEU A 222 2.11 -16.35 7.04
CA LEU A 222 1.39 -17.58 6.70
C LEU A 222 2.28 -18.83 6.84
N ALA A 223 3.57 -18.72 6.53
CA ALA A 223 4.54 -19.80 6.72
C ALA A 223 4.85 -20.07 8.20
N GLY A 224 4.98 -19.02 9.02
CA GLY A 224 5.33 -19.14 10.44
C GLY A 224 4.18 -19.59 11.35
N ASN A 225 2.93 -19.28 10.98
CA ASN A 225 1.74 -19.61 11.79
C ASN A 225 0.83 -20.66 11.14
N GLY A 226 1.18 -21.12 9.93
CA GLY A 226 0.31 -21.92 9.07
C GLY A 226 -0.94 -21.15 8.60
N MET A 227 -1.92 -21.88 8.05
CA MET A 227 -3.25 -21.35 7.72
C MET A 227 -4.13 -21.19 8.97
N GLY A 228 -3.54 -20.73 10.08
CA GLY A 228 -4.26 -20.49 11.33
C GLY A 228 -5.30 -19.38 11.16
N LEU A 229 -6.53 -19.64 11.62
CA LEU A 229 -7.63 -18.69 11.52
C LEU A 229 -7.30 -17.32 12.15
N ALA A 230 -6.56 -17.31 13.27
CA ALA A 230 -6.21 -16.08 14.00
C ALA A 230 -5.38 -15.06 13.20
N VAL A 231 -4.59 -15.51 12.22
CA VAL A 231 -3.73 -14.61 11.43
C VAL A 231 -4.38 -14.13 10.13
N MET A 232 -5.55 -14.67 9.78
CA MET A 232 -6.28 -14.34 8.55
C MET A 232 -6.65 -12.85 8.43
N PRO A 233 -7.10 -12.15 9.49
CA PRO A 233 -7.37 -10.71 9.42
C PRO A 233 -6.18 -9.89 8.93
N ASP A 234 -5.01 -10.12 9.50
CA ASP A 234 -3.79 -9.38 9.17
C ASP A 234 -3.20 -9.81 7.83
N PHE A 235 -3.35 -11.09 7.46
CA PHE A 235 -2.99 -11.57 6.13
C PHE A 235 -3.81 -10.87 5.04
N PHE A 236 -5.13 -10.85 5.15
CA PHE A 236 -6.00 -10.19 4.18
C PHE A 236 -5.80 -8.67 4.15
N ALA A 237 -5.64 -8.03 5.30
CA ALA A 237 -5.31 -6.61 5.36
C ALA A 237 -3.96 -6.31 4.67
N GLY A 238 -2.96 -7.17 4.88
CA GLY A 238 -1.67 -7.11 4.20
C GLY A 238 -1.75 -7.28 2.69
N LEU A 239 -2.57 -8.23 2.20
CA LEU A 239 -2.85 -8.37 0.77
C LEU A 239 -3.58 -7.16 0.19
N GLY A 240 -4.50 -6.56 0.95
CA GLY A 240 -5.15 -5.30 0.59
C GLY A 240 -4.13 -4.17 0.41
N LEU A 241 -3.14 -4.08 1.31
CA LEU A 241 -2.04 -3.14 1.22
C LEU A 241 -1.16 -3.39 -0.03
N CYS A 242 -0.86 -4.66 -0.35
CA CYS A 242 -0.19 -5.05 -1.60
C CYS A 242 -0.95 -4.60 -2.86
N CYS A 243 -2.28 -4.73 -2.86
CA CYS A 243 -3.12 -4.28 -3.96
C CYS A 243 -3.00 -2.76 -4.14
N VAL A 244 -3.08 -1.98 -3.05
CA VAL A 244 -2.95 -0.52 -3.12
C VAL A 244 -1.55 -0.09 -3.54
N GLY A 245 -0.50 -0.77 -3.06
CA GLY A 245 0.87 -0.54 -3.53
C GLY A 245 1.05 -0.83 -5.02
N SER A 246 0.42 -1.90 -5.53
CA SER A 246 0.41 -2.24 -6.95
C SER A 246 -0.31 -1.18 -7.79
N ILE A 247 -1.45 -0.67 -7.32
CA ILE A 247 -2.15 0.47 -7.95
C ILE A 247 -1.20 1.68 -8.01
N GLY A 248 -0.43 1.93 -6.94
CA GLY A 248 0.62 2.95 -6.90
C GLY A 248 1.64 2.82 -8.04
N GLY A 249 2.16 1.61 -8.26
CA GLY A 249 3.08 1.32 -9.37
C GLY A 249 2.45 1.53 -10.74
N VAL A 250 1.23 1.06 -10.96
CA VAL A 250 0.49 1.26 -12.23
C VAL A 250 0.18 2.74 -12.47
N CYS A 251 -0.21 3.46 -11.43
CA CYS A 251 -0.45 4.90 -11.47
C CYS A 251 0.82 5.65 -11.87
N ALA A 252 1.94 5.40 -11.19
CA ALA A 252 3.23 6.01 -11.48
C ALA A 252 3.70 5.69 -12.90
N ALA A 253 3.69 4.42 -13.31
CA ALA A 253 4.14 4.00 -14.64
C ALA A 253 3.38 4.73 -15.75
N ALA A 254 2.07 4.86 -15.62
CA ALA A 254 1.28 5.50 -16.65
C ALA A 254 1.16 7.03 -16.50
N CYS A 255 1.55 7.65 -15.37
CA CYS A 255 1.87 9.08 -15.32
C CYS A 255 3.14 9.43 -16.12
N LEU A 256 4.04 8.47 -16.28
CA LEU A 256 5.36 8.62 -16.91
C LEU A 256 5.41 8.14 -18.36
N ASN A 257 4.43 7.35 -18.79
CA ASN A 257 4.32 6.92 -20.18
C ASN A 257 3.93 8.12 -21.05
N ARG A 258 4.88 8.52 -21.89
CA ARG A 258 4.80 9.61 -22.88
C ARG A 258 3.97 9.28 -24.14
N GLN A 259 3.15 8.24 -24.15
CA GLN A 259 2.28 7.97 -25.31
C GLN A 259 1.19 9.06 -25.35
N SER A 260 1.38 10.15 -26.10
CA SER A 260 1.42 10.35 -27.56
C SER A 260 0.04 10.79 -28.01
#